data_AF-A0A950HL43-F1
#
_entry.id   AF-A0A950HL43-F1
#
_cell.length_a   1.000
_cell.length_b   1.000
_cell.length_c   1.000
_cell.angle_alpha   90.00
_cell.angle_beta   90.00
_cell.angle_gamma   90.00
#
_symmetry.space_group_name_H-M   'P 1'
#
loop_
_entity.id
_entity.type
_entity.pdbx_description
1 polymer ?
#
loop_
_entity_poly.entity_id
_entity_poly.type
_entity_poly.pdbx_seq_one_letter_code
_entity_poly.pdbx_strand_id
1 'polypeptide(L)'
;MTSSSAAAELAERFGATGDTDSMGYLFGPVDEGNHRMWHALEADEPDQAAGIARGVSPERHPFPVNRTAYWTHYGRALVRLRGRRDDAMMALRTAEDLFPARVRRDPIVREVLAGLLTRVRRDAVSQELRGMAFRAGLPT
;
A
#
# COMPACT_ATOMS: atom_id res chain seq x y z
N MET A 1 -5.68 21.12 -16.58
CA MET A 1 -4.79 19.95 -16.42
C MET A 1 -4.97 19.41 -15.01
N THR A 2 -5.62 18.26 -14.87
CA THR A 2 -5.72 17.56 -13.57
C THR A 2 -4.36 16.91 -13.27
N SER A 3 -3.90 17.01 -12.02
CA SER A 3 -2.58 16.53 -11.55
C SER A 3 -2.24 15.10 -12.01
N SER A 4 -3.26 14.25 -12.17
CA SER A 4 -3.14 12.87 -12.67
C SER A 4 -2.60 12.76 -14.11
N SER A 5 -2.96 13.70 -15.00
CA SER A 5 -2.49 13.68 -16.40
C SER A 5 -0.99 13.98 -16.54
N ALA A 6 -0.47 14.87 -15.68
CA ALA A 6 0.95 15.21 -15.68
C ALA A 6 1.82 14.05 -15.17
N ALA A 7 1.31 13.28 -14.21
CA ALA A 7 2.00 12.09 -13.70
C ALA A 7 2.14 11.00 -14.79
N ALA A 8 1.08 10.74 -15.56
CA ALA A 8 1.10 9.76 -16.64
C ALA A 8 2.07 10.16 -17.77
N GLU A 9 2.07 11.44 -18.16
CA GLU A 9 2.97 11.99 -19.18
C GLU A 9 4.44 11.87 -18.78
N LEU A 10 4.76 12.16 -17.51
CA LEU A 10 6.11 11.98 -16.97
C LEU A 10 6.51 10.50 -16.96
N ALA A 11 5.62 9.59 -16.58
CA ALA A 11 5.89 8.15 -16.57
C ALA A 11 6.15 7.60 -17.99
N GLU A 12 5.43 8.07 -19.01
CA GLU A 12 5.69 7.71 -20.40
C GLU A 12 7.04 8.24 -20.89
N ARG A 13 7.35 9.50 -20.54
CA ARG A 13 8.60 10.17 -20.95
C ARG A 13 9.85 9.58 -20.29
N PHE A 14 9.76 9.13 -19.03
CA PHE A 14 10.87 8.54 -18.28
C PHE A 14 10.87 7.00 -18.27
N GLY A 15 9.78 6.37 -18.69
CA GLY A 15 9.65 4.91 -18.74
C GLY A 15 10.67 4.20 -19.64
N ALA A 16 11.31 4.92 -20.55
CA ALA A 16 12.41 4.40 -21.37
C ALA A 16 13.67 4.06 -20.56
N THR A 17 13.85 4.65 -19.37
CA THR A 17 15.00 4.40 -18.47
C THR A 17 14.65 3.45 -17.30
N GLY A 18 13.39 3.01 -17.18
CA GLY A 18 12.87 2.24 -16.04
C GLY A 18 12.69 3.12 -14.77
N ASP A 19 12.42 2.51 -13.61
CA ASP A 19 12.35 3.21 -12.30
C ASP A 19 13.71 3.84 -11.86
N THR A 20 14.67 3.97 -12.78
CA THR A 20 15.98 4.56 -12.57
C THR A 20 16.36 5.39 -13.79
N ASP A 21 15.91 6.64 -13.87
CA ASP A 21 16.51 7.57 -14.83
C ASP A 21 17.92 7.96 -14.35
N SER A 22 18.79 8.19 -15.31
CA SER A 22 20.21 8.57 -15.26
C SER A 22 20.56 9.75 -14.34
N MET A 23 19.58 10.38 -13.68
CA MET A 23 19.70 11.45 -12.70
C MET A 23 19.11 11.09 -11.32
N GLY A 24 18.88 9.82 -11.01
CA GLY A 24 18.46 9.37 -9.67
C GLY A 24 17.02 9.75 -9.28
N TYR A 25 16.23 10.27 -10.22
CA TYR A 25 14.81 10.49 -10.02
C TYR A 25 14.06 9.17 -10.27
N LEU A 26 13.63 8.56 -9.17
CA LEU A 26 12.77 7.38 -9.12
C LEU A 26 11.33 7.77 -9.41
N PHE A 27 11.06 8.05 -10.68
CA PHE A 27 9.71 8.29 -11.15
C PHE A 27 9.45 7.39 -12.36
N GLY A 28 9.02 6.16 -12.06
CA GLY A 28 8.61 5.20 -13.08
C GLY A 28 7.25 4.57 -12.78
N PRO A 29 6.87 3.51 -13.53
CA PRO A 29 5.53 2.95 -13.47
C PRO A 29 5.07 2.49 -12.07
N VAL A 30 5.99 2.06 -11.20
CA VAL A 30 5.63 1.65 -9.84
C VAL A 30 5.35 2.88 -8.96
N ASP A 31 6.16 3.93 -9.05
CA ASP A 31 5.93 5.19 -8.33
C ASP A 31 4.62 5.87 -8.77
N GLU A 32 4.37 5.90 -10.07
CA GLU A 32 3.12 6.42 -10.64
C GLU A 32 1.91 5.60 -10.18
N GLY A 33 2.02 4.27 -10.18
CA GLY A 33 1.00 3.37 -9.64
C GLY A 33 0.72 3.63 -8.15
N ASN A 34 1.77 3.77 -7.34
CA ASN A 34 1.64 4.09 -5.92
C ASN A 34 0.93 5.43 -5.70
N HIS A 35 1.30 6.48 -6.44
CA HIS A 35 0.62 7.77 -6.37
C HIS A 35 -0.85 7.68 -6.76
N ARG A 36 -1.19 6.98 -7.84
CA ARG A 36 -2.58 6.78 -8.26
C ARG A 36 -3.40 6.02 -7.22
N MET A 37 -2.82 4.99 -6.61
CA MET A 37 -3.48 4.26 -5.51
C MET A 37 -3.68 5.16 -4.29
N TRP A 38 -2.68 5.94 -3.91
CA TRP A 38 -2.79 6.90 -2.81
C TRP A 38 -3.90 7.92 -3.08
N HIS A 39 -3.92 8.54 -4.26
CA HIS A 39 -4.96 9.48 -4.65
C HIS A 39 -6.37 8.88 -4.59
N ALA A 40 -6.56 7.66 -5.11
CA ALA A 40 -7.85 6.98 -5.04
C ALA A 40 -8.27 6.69 -3.58
N LEU A 41 -7.34 6.33 -2.70
CA LEU A 41 -7.63 6.11 -1.28
C LEU A 41 -8.04 7.40 -0.56
N GLU A 42 -7.38 8.52 -0.84
CA GLU A 42 -7.73 9.83 -0.27
C GLU A 42 -9.05 10.38 -0.87
N ALA A 43 -9.42 9.95 -2.07
CA ALA A 43 -10.70 10.26 -2.71
C ALA A 43 -11.85 9.34 -2.27
N ASP A 44 -11.62 8.44 -1.31
CA ASP A 44 -12.60 7.46 -0.84
C ASP A 44 -13.02 6.40 -1.88
N GLU A 45 -12.13 6.08 -2.83
CA GLU A 45 -12.36 5.14 -3.94
C GLU A 45 -11.54 3.83 -3.78
N PRO A 46 -11.85 2.95 -2.80
CA PRO A 46 -11.05 1.76 -2.52
C PRO A 46 -11.06 0.73 -3.66
N ASP A 47 -12.17 0.60 -4.40
CA ASP A 47 -12.26 -0.31 -5.54
C ASP A 47 -11.33 0.12 -6.68
N GLN A 48 -11.21 1.43 -6.91
CA GLN A 48 -10.29 2.00 -7.89
C GLN A 48 -8.84 1.79 -7.47
N ALA A 49 -8.49 2.03 -6.19
CA ALA A 49 -7.16 1.76 -5.67
C ALA A 49 -6.76 0.28 -5.85
N ALA A 50 -7.67 -0.66 -5.53
CA ALA A 50 -7.44 -2.09 -5.75
C ALA A 50 -7.38 -2.46 -7.25
N GLY A 51 -8.13 -1.74 -8.09
CA GLY A 51 -8.06 -1.83 -9.55
C GLY A 51 -6.69 -1.46 -10.10
N ILE A 52 -6.17 -0.30 -9.71
CA ILE A 52 -4.84 0.19 -10.09
C ILE A 52 -3.76 -0.79 -9.63
N ALA A 53 -3.86 -1.29 -8.40
CA ALA A 53 -2.87 -2.22 -7.83
C ALA A 53 -2.61 -3.43 -8.74
N ARG A 54 -3.66 -3.99 -9.37
CA ARG A 54 -3.54 -5.15 -10.27
C ARG A 54 -2.66 -4.91 -11.50
N GLY A 55 -2.49 -3.65 -11.91
CA GLY A 55 -1.62 -3.27 -13.03
C GLY A 55 -0.19 -2.94 -12.62
N VAL A 56 0.11 -2.87 -11.33
CA VAL A 56 1.44 -2.51 -10.83
C VAL A 56 2.25 -3.77 -10.54
N SER A 57 3.50 -3.79 -10.99
CA SER A 57 4.46 -4.87 -10.70
C SER A 57 5.48 -4.39 -9.66
N PRO A 58 5.16 -4.41 -8.35
CA PRO A 58 6.00 -3.81 -7.32
C PRO A 58 7.43 -4.38 -7.30
N GLU A 59 7.61 -5.67 -7.63
CA GLU A 59 8.93 -6.31 -7.63
C GLU A 59 9.91 -5.74 -8.64
N ARG A 60 9.42 -5.01 -9.66
CA ARG A 60 10.27 -4.33 -10.64
C ARG A 60 11.00 -3.13 -10.06
N HIS A 61 10.47 -2.54 -8.98
CA HIS A 61 11.05 -1.36 -8.39
C HIS A 61 12.30 -1.70 -7.57
N PRO A 62 13.45 -1.05 -7.76
CA PRO A 62 14.71 -1.46 -7.12
C PRO A 62 14.71 -1.28 -5.59
N PHE A 63 13.98 -0.28 -5.07
CA PHE A 63 14.00 0.03 -3.64
C PHE A 63 12.83 -0.59 -2.85
N PRO A 64 13.09 -1.20 -1.68
CA PRO A 64 12.06 -1.77 -0.81
C PRO A 64 11.00 -0.76 -0.35
N VAL A 65 11.34 0.52 -0.26
CA VAL A 65 10.41 1.57 0.20
C VAL A 65 9.18 1.70 -0.70
N ASN A 66 9.35 1.62 -2.03
CA ASN A 66 8.23 1.72 -2.97
C ASN A 66 7.46 0.42 -3.10
N ARG A 67 8.11 -0.73 -2.94
CA ARG A 67 7.42 -2.02 -2.79
C ARG A 67 6.56 -2.03 -1.52
N THR A 68 7.09 -1.50 -0.42
CA THR A 68 6.36 -1.34 0.85
C THR A 68 5.16 -0.42 0.67
N ALA A 69 5.33 0.74 0.01
CA ALA A 69 4.24 1.66 -0.27
C ALA A 69 3.11 0.98 -1.06
N TYR A 70 3.43 0.23 -2.11
CA TYR A 70 2.47 -0.55 -2.88
C TYR A 70 1.65 -1.48 -1.97
N TRP A 71 2.32 -2.32 -1.18
CA TRP A 71 1.64 -3.29 -0.32
C TRP A 71 0.81 -2.63 0.78
N THR A 72 1.27 -1.49 1.32
CA THR A 72 0.49 -0.68 2.27
C THR A 72 -0.77 -0.10 1.62
N HIS A 73 -0.67 0.54 0.46
CA HIS A 73 -1.83 1.09 -0.24
C HIS A 73 -2.80 -0.02 -0.67
N TYR A 74 -2.30 -1.17 -1.13
CA TYR A 74 -3.16 -2.29 -1.51
C TYR A 74 -3.89 -2.87 -0.29
N GLY A 75 -3.21 -3.05 0.83
CA GLY A 75 -3.84 -3.47 2.09
C GLY A 75 -4.92 -2.48 2.57
N ARG A 76 -4.66 -1.17 2.49
CA ARG A 76 -5.63 -0.10 2.78
C ARG A 76 -6.86 -0.16 1.86
N ALA A 77 -6.69 -0.51 0.60
CA ALA A 77 -7.81 -0.69 -0.33
C ALA A 77 -8.64 -1.92 0.06
N LEU A 78 -7.98 -3.08 0.20
CA LEU A 78 -8.64 -4.36 0.44
C LEU A 78 -9.43 -4.42 1.74
N VAL A 79 -8.97 -3.77 2.83
CA VAL A 79 -9.72 -3.75 4.10
C VAL A 79 -11.08 -3.09 3.99
N ARG A 80 -11.26 -2.23 2.98
CA ARG A 80 -12.51 -1.53 2.68
C ARG A 80 -13.43 -2.33 1.76
N LEU A 81 -12.93 -3.41 1.15
CA LEU A 81 -13.71 -4.26 0.23
C LEU A 81 -14.30 -5.46 0.96
N ARG A 82 -15.56 -5.78 0.66
CA ARG A 82 -16.28 -6.89 1.28
C ARG A 82 -15.59 -8.22 0.97
N GLY A 83 -15.34 -9.03 1.99
CA GLY A 83 -14.76 -10.38 1.84
C GLY A 83 -13.26 -10.40 1.53
N ARG A 84 -12.56 -9.26 1.54
CA ARG A 84 -11.13 -9.17 1.19
C ARG A 84 -10.22 -8.97 2.40
N ARG A 85 -10.72 -9.28 3.61
CA ARG A 85 -10.00 -9.06 4.87
C ARG A 85 -8.68 -9.84 4.93
N ASP A 86 -8.70 -11.11 4.56
CA ASP A 86 -7.49 -11.96 4.66
C ASP A 86 -6.43 -11.53 3.65
N ASP A 87 -6.85 -11.11 2.45
CA ASP A 87 -5.94 -10.52 1.46
C ASP A 87 -5.36 -9.20 1.96
N ALA A 88 -6.17 -8.36 2.63
CA ALA A 88 -5.70 -7.12 3.23
C ALA A 88 -4.63 -7.40 4.31
N MET A 89 -4.86 -8.41 5.15
CA MET A 89 -3.90 -8.87 6.16
C MET A 89 -2.60 -9.35 5.52
N MET A 90 -2.68 -10.15 4.46
CA MET A 90 -1.52 -10.65 3.73
C MET A 90 -0.71 -9.51 3.09
N ALA A 91 -1.39 -8.52 2.48
CA ALA A 91 -0.75 -7.35 1.92
C ALA A 91 -0.02 -6.52 2.98
N LEU A 92 -0.68 -6.22 4.11
CA LEU A 92 -0.06 -5.47 5.21
C LEU A 92 1.11 -6.23 5.86
N ARG A 93 1.00 -7.56 5.95
CA ARG A 93 2.10 -8.41 6.45
C ARG A 93 3.30 -8.37 5.49
N THR A 94 3.04 -8.44 4.19
CA THR A 94 4.09 -8.34 3.16
C THR A 94 4.79 -6.98 3.23
N ALA A 95 4.04 -5.89 3.41
CA ALA A 95 4.62 -4.57 3.62
C ALA A 95 5.51 -4.55 4.88
N GLU A 96 5.05 -5.14 5.98
CA GLU A 96 5.82 -5.19 7.22
C GLU A 96 7.10 -6.01 7.06
N ASP A 97 7.08 -7.12 6.33
CA ASP A 97 8.26 -7.94 6.10
C ASP A 97 9.32 -7.22 5.24
N LEU A 98 8.89 -6.41 4.28
CA LEU A 98 9.78 -5.60 3.45
C LEU A 98 10.44 -4.46 4.23
N PHE A 99 9.68 -3.76 5.08
CA PHE A 99 10.20 -2.64 5.84
C PHE A 99 9.53 -2.51 7.22
N PRO A 100 9.93 -3.33 8.20
CA PRO A 100 9.23 -3.42 9.48
C PRO A 100 9.18 -2.10 10.24
N ALA A 101 10.31 -1.38 10.26
CA ALA A 101 10.42 -0.12 11.01
C ALA A 101 9.52 1.00 10.46
N ARG A 102 9.26 0.99 9.14
CA ARG A 102 8.37 1.95 8.48
C ARG A 102 6.91 1.60 8.76
N VAL A 103 6.53 0.35 8.49
CA VAL A 103 5.13 -0.10 8.61
C VAL A 103 4.63 -0.04 10.06
N ARG A 104 5.44 -0.49 11.03
CA ARG A 104 5.04 -0.45 12.46
C ARG A 104 4.84 0.97 13.00
N ARG A 105 5.49 1.96 12.40
CA ARG A 105 5.40 3.38 12.81
C ARG A 105 4.47 4.21 11.94
N ASP A 106 3.93 3.63 10.87
CA ASP A 106 3.04 4.33 9.96
C ASP A 106 1.67 4.55 10.65
N PRO A 107 1.25 5.82 10.85
CA PRO A 107 -0.02 6.11 11.53
C PRO A 107 -1.23 5.55 10.78
N ILE A 108 -1.18 5.51 9.45
CA ILE A 108 -2.28 5.00 8.62
C ILE A 108 -2.38 3.48 8.77
N VAL A 109 -1.25 2.77 8.80
CA VAL A 109 -1.26 1.32 9.05
C VAL A 109 -1.84 1.03 10.44
N ARG A 110 -1.44 1.80 11.46
CA ARG A 110 -1.97 1.65 12.82
C ARG A 110 -3.48 1.83 12.88
N GLU A 111 -4.01 2.84 12.19
CA GLU A 111 -5.45 3.06 12.07
C GLU A 111 -6.17 1.88 11.41
N VAL A 112 -5.63 1.36 10.31
CA VAL A 112 -6.18 0.19 9.62
C VAL A 112 -6.20 -1.04 10.54
N LEU A 113 -5.11 -1.30 11.27
CA LEU A 113 -5.03 -2.42 12.21
C LEU A 113 -6.04 -2.27 13.37
N ALA A 114 -6.19 -1.06 13.91
CA ALA A 114 -7.20 -0.78 14.94
C ALA A 114 -8.63 -0.99 14.40
N GLY A 115 -8.92 -0.53 13.18
CA GLY A 115 -10.19 -0.79 12.49
C GLY A 115 -10.45 -2.28 12.28
N LEU A 116 -9.42 -3.05 11.94
CA LEU A 116 -9.52 -4.51 11.80
C LEU A 116 -9.77 -5.21 13.13
N LEU A 117 -9.17 -4.75 14.23
CA LEU A 117 -9.39 -5.31 15.57
C LEU A 117 -10.81 -5.08 16.07
N THR A 118 -11.37 -3.90 15.82
CA THR A 118 -12.71 -3.51 16.30
C THR A 118 -13.86 -4.21 15.56
N ARG A 119 -13.67 -4.55 14.27
CA ARG A 119 -14.70 -5.17 13.43
C ARG A 119 -14.92 -6.67 13.69
N VAL A 120 -14.15 -7.26 14.59
CA VAL A 120 -14.05 -8.71 14.73
C VAL A 120 -14.43 -9.09 16.15
N ARG A 121 -15.29 -10.11 16.29
CA ARG A 121 -15.57 -10.69 17.60
C ARG A 121 -14.24 -11.12 18.23
N ARG A 122 -14.03 -10.85 19.53
CA ARG A 122 -12.75 -11.04 20.23
C ARG A 122 -12.10 -12.41 19.97
N ASP A 123 -12.92 -13.45 19.86
CA ASP A 123 -12.49 -14.84 19.64
C ASP A 123 -12.17 -15.18 18.18
N ALA A 124 -12.59 -14.35 17.22
CA ALA A 124 -12.36 -14.49 15.78
C ALA A 124 -11.20 -13.64 15.25
N VAL A 125 -10.47 -12.93 16.14
CA VAL A 125 -9.26 -12.19 15.78
C VAL A 125 -8.13 -13.21 15.58
N SER A 126 -7.50 -13.19 14.40
CA SER A 126 -6.36 -14.07 14.11
C SER A 126 -5.15 -13.71 14.97
N GLN A 127 -4.32 -14.70 15.28
CA GLN A 127 -3.07 -14.48 16.01
C GLN A 127 -2.15 -13.51 15.26
N GLU A 128 -2.14 -13.54 13.93
CA GLU A 128 -1.33 -12.63 13.13
C GLU A 128 -1.77 -11.17 13.26
N LEU A 129 -3.09 -10.90 13.25
CA LEU A 129 -3.60 -9.54 13.46
C LEU A 129 -3.23 -9.00 14.85
N ARG A 130 -3.31 -9.83 15.89
CA ARG A 130 -2.80 -9.46 17.22
C ARG A 130 -1.30 -9.19 17.21
N GLY A 131 -0.52 -10.04 16.55
CA GLY A 131 0.93 -9.88 16.44
C GLY A 131 1.33 -8.58 15.74
N MET A 132 0.71 -8.28 14.60
CA MET A 132 0.93 -7.04 13.87
C MET A 132 0.54 -5.81 14.69
N ALA A 133 -0.63 -5.84 15.34
CA ALA A 133 -1.08 -4.75 16.21
C ALA A 133 -0.14 -4.51 17.39
N PHE A 134 0.32 -5.57 18.05
CA PHE A 134 1.28 -5.50 19.14
C PHE A 134 2.61 -4.87 18.68
N ARG A 135 3.17 -5.33 17.55
CA ARG A 135 4.41 -4.77 16.97
C ARG A 135 4.25 -3.31 16.54
N ALA A 136 3.04 -2.89 16.19
CA ALA A 136 2.68 -1.51 15.87
C ALA A 136 2.32 -0.67 17.11
N GLY A 137 2.48 -1.22 18.33
CA GLY A 137 2.23 -0.50 19.57
C GLY A 137 0.75 -0.17 19.79
N LEU A 138 -0.16 -1.03 19.33
CA LEU A 138 -1.59 -0.94 19.63
C LEU A 138 -1.93 -1.82 20.85
N PRO A 139 -2.93 -1.42 21.65
CA PRO A 139 -3.46 -2.28 22.70
C PRO A 139 -4.14 -3.50 22.06
N THR A 140 -3.76 -4.70 22.49
CA THR A 140 -4.29 -5.99 22.00
C THR A 140 -4.97 -6.78 23.10
#